data_AF-A0AAW8T3T5-F1
#
_entry.id   AF-A0AAW8T3T5-F1
#
_cell.length_a   1.000
_cell.length_b   1.000
_cell.length_c   1.000
_cell.angle_alpha   90.00
_cell.angle_beta   90.00
_cell.angle_gamma   90.00
#
_symmetry.space_group_name_H-M   'P 1'
#
loop_
_entity.id
_entity.type
_entity.pdbx_description
1 polymer ?
#
loop_
_entity_poly.entity_id
_entity_poly.type
_entity_poly.pdbx_seq_one_letter_code
_entity_poly.pdbx_strand_id
1 'polypeptide(L)'
;MGLFDIFKKNDTPSVVKKVSKRENVLPSVVQGIPQDILNLLWFSDGPLKNIDIDAEEPSAISLSLPVKAGTVDKLGYWPSYQRMGPAERFNYLTWLKDIRQPTDIGNVFTFFYGLERYIMTEKYQEAVSKINLLQKHHNNASFIHYSNVALVYLALTKKDTTFLKSMAPEPKDSTLFILSKAALDKRFTSEEIITMSRSFLWDNQRYIKQFYSKFKDNMEEIMVYKWSERVYSFPNNLGTIPTTELSLSNISLNPEKTLFKINGEITMSMKVNLPKTILIPNFIESDIIRTDMYSLLKETHEATKKQLAEERKQKRLSQIEN
;
A
#
# COMPACT_ATOMS: atom_id res chain seq x y z
N MET A 1 -28.85 -21.64 76.59
CA MET A 1 -28.86 -23.12 76.63
C MET A 1 -29.47 -23.61 75.34
N GLY A 2 -28.81 -24.54 74.66
CA GLY A 2 -29.08 -24.91 73.28
C GLY A 2 -30.23 -25.88 73.06
N LEU A 3 -30.47 -26.15 71.78
CA LEU A 3 -31.12 -27.28 71.10
C LEU A 3 -30.75 -27.08 69.60
N PHE A 4 -29.66 -27.63 69.03
CA PHE A 4 -29.50 -29.00 68.48
C PHE A 4 -30.73 -29.47 67.68
N ASP A 5 -30.68 -30.10 66.51
CA ASP A 5 -29.63 -30.53 65.59
C ASP A 5 -30.42 -31.13 64.39
N ILE A 6 -30.45 -30.52 63.21
CA ILE A 6 -30.87 -31.24 62.00
C ILE A 6 -30.12 -30.63 60.80
N PHE A 7 -29.00 -31.24 60.43
CA PHE A 7 -28.90 -32.03 59.20
C PHE A 7 -27.46 -32.54 59.04
N LYS A 8 -27.36 -33.87 59.00
CA LYS A 8 -26.13 -34.62 58.83
C LYS A 8 -25.48 -34.33 57.48
N LYS A 9 -24.19 -34.08 57.56
CA LYS A 9 -23.18 -34.00 56.51
C LYS A 9 -23.06 -35.35 55.79
N ASN A 10 -23.33 -35.39 54.48
CA ASN A 10 -22.80 -36.42 53.60
C ASN A 10 -21.59 -35.82 52.89
N ASP A 11 -20.39 -36.20 53.34
CA ASP A 11 -19.12 -35.91 52.69
C ASP A 11 -19.03 -36.72 51.39
N THR A 12 -19.22 -36.08 50.24
CA THR A 12 -18.70 -36.57 48.96
C THR A 12 -17.36 -35.92 48.70
N PRO A 13 -16.29 -36.69 48.38
CA PRO A 13 -15.01 -36.10 48.04
C PRO A 13 -15.15 -35.39 46.70
N SER A 14 -15.16 -34.06 46.72
CA SER A 14 -15.02 -33.24 45.52
C SER A 14 -13.61 -33.50 44.96
N VAL A 15 -13.54 -34.35 43.95
CA VAL A 15 -12.35 -34.53 43.12
C VAL A 15 -12.03 -33.16 42.51
N VAL A 16 -11.04 -32.48 43.09
CA VAL A 16 -10.43 -31.31 42.48
C VAL A 16 -9.80 -31.81 41.18
N LYS A 17 -10.52 -31.67 40.06
CA LYS A 17 -9.92 -31.74 38.74
C LYS A 17 -8.87 -30.65 38.71
N LYS A 18 -7.59 -31.03 38.86
CA LYS A 18 -6.46 -30.22 38.42
C LYS A 18 -6.73 -29.90 36.96
N VAL A 19 -7.23 -28.70 36.69
CA VAL A 19 -7.20 -28.12 35.36
C VAL A 19 -5.73 -27.94 35.08
N SER A 20 -5.15 -28.87 34.32
CA SER A 20 -3.82 -28.68 33.77
C SER A 20 -3.91 -27.42 32.92
N LYS A 21 -3.18 -26.38 33.33
CA LYS A 21 -2.77 -25.33 32.39
C LYS A 21 -2.01 -26.07 31.30
N ARG A 22 -2.67 -26.40 30.20
CA ARG A 22 -1.96 -26.71 28.96
C ARG A 22 -1.18 -25.44 28.65
N GLU A 23 0.13 -25.47 28.85
CA GLU A 23 0.98 -24.47 28.24
C GLU A 23 0.62 -24.46 26.75
N ASN A 24 0.25 -23.28 26.23
CA ASN A 24 0.01 -23.10 24.80
C ASN A 24 1.36 -23.22 24.08
N VAL A 25 1.83 -24.45 23.91
CA VAL A 25 3.03 -24.74 23.13
C VAL A 25 2.70 -24.49 21.67
N LEU A 26 3.33 -23.47 21.07
CA LEU A 26 3.19 -23.19 19.65
C LEU A 26 3.57 -24.43 18.83
N PRO A 27 2.89 -24.72 17.70
CA PRO A 27 3.31 -25.76 16.79
C PRO A 27 4.79 -25.58 16.41
N SER A 28 5.56 -26.67 16.39
CA SER A 28 7.01 -26.65 16.13
C SER A 28 7.37 -25.94 14.82
N VAL A 29 6.50 -26.02 13.82
CA VAL A 29 6.67 -25.41 12.49
C VAL A 29 6.65 -23.88 12.49
N VAL A 30 6.03 -23.25 13.49
CA VAL A 30 6.03 -21.77 13.65
C VAL A 30 6.90 -21.30 14.81
N GLN A 31 7.59 -22.22 15.48
CA GLN A 31 8.47 -21.89 16.59
C GLN A 31 9.64 -21.02 16.11
N GLY A 32 9.86 -19.92 16.83
CA GLY A 32 10.90 -18.94 16.53
C GLY A 32 10.48 -17.84 15.54
N ILE A 33 9.25 -17.86 15.02
CA ILE A 33 8.68 -16.68 14.33
C ILE A 33 8.41 -15.59 15.39
N PRO A 34 8.91 -14.36 15.20
CA PRO A 34 8.63 -13.24 16.11
C PRO A 34 7.13 -13.01 16.32
N GLN A 35 6.72 -12.66 17.54
CA GLN A 35 5.30 -12.57 17.90
C GLN A 35 4.53 -11.53 17.07
N ASP A 36 5.18 -10.42 16.73
CA ASP A 36 4.64 -9.36 15.89
C ASP A 36 4.43 -9.80 14.43
N ILE A 37 5.26 -10.73 13.92
CA ILE A 37 5.04 -11.39 12.63
C ILE A 37 3.93 -12.43 12.74
N LEU A 38 3.98 -13.28 13.77
CA LEU A 38 2.98 -14.34 14.01
C LEU A 38 1.55 -13.77 14.13
N ASN A 39 1.41 -12.61 14.77
CA ASN A 39 0.15 -11.88 14.91
C ASN A 39 -0.44 -11.35 13.59
N LEU A 40 0.37 -11.37 12.52
CA LEU A 40 0.03 -10.95 11.16
C LEU A 40 0.06 -12.13 10.17
N LEU A 41 0.00 -13.37 10.65
CA LEU A 41 -0.19 -14.55 9.81
C LEU A 41 -1.66 -14.98 9.80
N TRP A 42 -2.05 -15.65 8.71
CA TRP A 42 -3.36 -16.27 8.56
C TRP A 42 -3.20 -17.79 8.57
N PHE A 43 -4.01 -18.49 9.33
CA PHE A 43 -4.01 -19.95 9.45
C PHE A 43 -5.39 -20.49 9.08
N SER A 44 -5.42 -21.42 8.12
CA SER A 44 -6.67 -22.04 7.64
C SER A 44 -7.11 -23.23 8.48
N ASP A 45 -6.20 -23.83 9.25
CA ASP A 45 -6.46 -24.99 10.10
C ASP A 45 -5.60 -25.00 11.38
N GLY A 46 -5.80 -26.05 12.18
CA GLY A 46 -5.02 -26.30 13.38
C GLY A 46 -5.32 -25.35 14.55
N PRO A 47 -4.50 -25.39 15.62
CA PRO A 47 -4.75 -24.64 16.87
C PRO A 47 -4.61 -23.12 16.72
N LEU A 48 -3.99 -22.64 15.63
CA LEU A 48 -3.80 -21.21 15.35
C LEU A 48 -4.81 -20.66 14.34
N LYS A 49 -5.79 -21.47 13.89
CA LYS A 49 -6.76 -21.08 12.88
C LYS A 49 -7.40 -19.74 13.21
N ASN A 50 -7.36 -18.81 12.25
CA ASN A 50 -7.91 -17.46 12.39
C ASN A 50 -8.58 -16.94 11.11
N ILE A 51 -8.71 -17.77 10.08
CA ILE A 51 -9.48 -17.47 8.88
C ILE A 51 -10.35 -18.67 8.50
N ASP A 52 -11.59 -18.39 8.15
CA ASP A 52 -12.46 -19.32 7.44
C ASP A 52 -12.32 -19.07 5.94
N ILE A 53 -11.93 -20.09 5.19
CA ILE A 53 -11.64 -19.99 3.76
C ILE A 53 -12.81 -20.52 2.93
N ASP A 54 -13.65 -19.60 2.43
CA ASP A 54 -14.67 -19.91 1.42
C ASP A 54 -14.09 -19.97 -0.01
N ALA A 55 -12.87 -19.44 -0.19
CA ALA A 55 -12.08 -19.40 -1.42
C ALA A 55 -10.58 -19.51 -1.08
N GLU A 56 -9.72 -19.83 -2.05
CA GLU A 56 -8.27 -19.93 -1.85
C GLU A 56 -7.68 -18.58 -1.39
N GLU A 57 -7.20 -18.50 -0.15
CA GLU A 57 -6.40 -17.38 0.37
C GLU A 57 -4.91 -17.70 0.20
N PRO A 58 -4.18 -16.97 -0.67
CA PRO A 58 -2.81 -17.33 -1.02
C PRO A 58 -1.83 -17.27 0.16
N SER A 59 -2.10 -16.42 1.17
CA SER A 59 -1.26 -16.29 2.37
C SER A 59 -1.59 -17.29 3.49
N ALA A 60 -2.69 -18.04 3.39
CA ALA A 60 -3.18 -18.87 4.49
C ALA A 60 -2.28 -20.09 4.70
N ILE A 61 -1.71 -20.17 5.89
CA ILE A 61 -0.87 -21.27 6.34
C ILE A 61 -1.75 -22.41 6.83
N SER A 62 -1.58 -23.58 6.22
CA SER A 62 -2.11 -24.82 6.76
C SER A 62 -1.01 -25.57 7.51
N LEU A 63 -1.28 -25.91 8.77
CA LEU A 63 -0.44 -26.69 9.67
C LEU A 63 -0.56 -28.20 9.40
N SER A 64 -1.55 -28.64 8.62
CA SER A 64 -1.68 -30.04 8.20
C SER A 64 -0.81 -30.39 6.98
N LEU A 65 -0.32 -29.38 6.24
CA LEU A 65 0.53 -29.59 5.08
C LEU A 65 1.98 -29.95 5.46
N PRO A 66 2.62 -30.85 4.70
CA PRO A 66 3.99 -31.29 4.99
C PRO A 66 5.00 -30.14 4.84
N VAL A 67 5.91 -30.06 5.80
CA VAL A 67 7.03 -29.11 5.86
C VAL A 67 8.31 -29.92 6.06
N LYS A 68 9.28 -29.78 5.16
CA LYS A 68 10.53 -30.56 5.21
C LYS A 68 11.69 -29.76 4.63
N ALA A 69 12.82 -29.71 5.33
CA ALA A 69 14.03 -29.11 4.78
C ALA A 69 14.48 -29.83 3.50
N GLY A 70 14.95 -29.08 2.51
CA GLY A 70 15.41 -29.63 1.24
C GLY A 70 15.79 -28.54 0.25
N THR A 71 16.11 -28.94 -0.98
CA THR A 71 16.34 -28.02 -2.09
C THR A 71 15.04 -27.31 -2.47
N VAL A 72 15.13 -26.02 -2.73
CA VAL A 72 13.98 -25.14 -2.98
C VAL A 72 14.09 -24.61 -4.40
N ASP A 73 13.03 -24.78 -5.18
CA ASP A 73 12.89 -24.13 -6.49
C ASP A 73 12.33 -22.71 -6.32
N LYS A 74 12.48 -21.88 -7.37
CA LYS A 74 11.86 -20.56 -7.36
C LYS A 74 10.34 -20.71 -7.42
N LEU A 75 9.64 -19.89 -6.66
CA LEU A 75 8.19 -19.88 -6.69
C LEU A 75 7.70 -19.28 -8.00
N GLY A 76 6.60 -19.84 -8.51
CA GLY A 76 5.93 -19.34 -9.70
C GLY A 76 5.23 -17.99 -9.49
N TYR A 77 4.64 -17.47 -10.56
CA TYR A 77 3.80 -16.28 -10.49
C TYR A 77 2.57 -16.51 -9.60
N TRP A 78 2.17 -15.48 -8.84
CA TRP A 78 1.07 -15.55 -7.86
C TRP A 78 1.23 -16.73 -6.89
N PRO A 79 2.25 -16.74 -6.03
CA PRO A 79 2.52 -17.85 -5.12
C PRO A 79 1.40 -18.01 -4.10
N SER A 80 1.11 -19.25 -3.69
CA SER A 80 0.26 -19.52 -2.52
C SER A 80 0.90 -20.57 -1.63
N TYR A 81 0.75 -20.42 -0.31
CA TYR A 81 1.28 -21.40 0.65
C TYR A 81 0.70 -22.80 0.41
N GLN A 82 -0.57 -22.86 0.01
CA GLN A 82 -1.26 -24.10 -0.37
C GLN A 82 -0.52 -24.84 -1.49
N ARG A 83 -0.06 -24.11 -2.53
CA ARG A 83 0.62 -24.67 -3.70
C ARG A 83 2.12 -24.93 -3.51
N MET A 84 2.74 -24.36 -2.48
CA MET A 84 4.15 -24.61 -2.18
C MET A 84 4.42 -26.10 -1.91
N GLY A 85 5.54 -26.63 -2.39
CA GLY A 85 6.06 -27.94 -1.99
C GLY A 85 6.57 -27.95 -0.53
N PRO A 86 6.87 -29.13 0.05
CA PRO A 86 7.33 -29.23 1.44
C PRO A 86 8.61 -28.43 1.76
N ALA A 87 9.54 -28.35 0.81
CA ALA A 87 10.79 -27.58 0.95
C ALA A 87 10.57 -26.07 0.84
N GLU A 88 9.69 -25.64 -0.07
CA GLU A 88 9.29 -24.23 -0.21
C GLU A 88 8.57 -23.73 1.05
N ARG A 89 7.64 -24.51 1.62
CA ARG A 89 7.01 -24.17 2.91
C ARG A 89 8.02 -24.06 4.04
N PHE A 90 8.98 -24.98 4.12
CA PHE A 90 10.05 -24.91 5.12
C PHE A 90 10.88 -23.63 4.97
N ASN A 91 11.23 -23.27 3.73
CA ASN A 91 11.96 -22.05 3.43
C ASN A 91 11.15 -20.79 3.78
N TYR A 92 9.88 -20.73 3.39
CA TYR A 92 8.97 -19.64 3.72
C TYR A 92 8.83 -19.44 5.24
N LEU A 93 8.52 -20.51 5.98
CA LEU A 93 8.37 -20.46 7.44
C LEU A 93 9.68 -20.11 8.15
N THR A 94 10.83 -20.53 7.61
CA THR A 94 12.15 -20.15 8.12
C THR A 94 12.43 -18.66 7.87
N TRP A 95 12.11 -18.16 6.67
CA TRP A 95 12.25 -16.75 6.32
C TRP A 95 11.37 -15.83 7.18
N LEU A 96 10.16 -16.27 7.57
CA LEU A 96 9.29 -15.50 8.49
C LEU A 96 9.92 -15.24 9.86
N LYS A 97 10.98 -15.96 10.25
CA LYS A 97 11.73 -15.69 11.49
C LYS A 97 12.52 -14.38 11.42
N ASP A 98 12.94 -14.00 10.21
CA ASP A 98 13.56 -12.70 9.95
C ASP A 98 13.26 -12.26 8.50
N ILE A 99 12.15 -11.54 8.32
CA ILE A 99 11.68 -11.07 7.01
C ILE A 99 12.61 -10.05 6.34
N ARG A 100 13.73 -9.66 6.98
CA ARG A 100 14.75 -8.78 6.39
C ARG A 100 15.76 -9.55 5.54
N GLN A 101 15.84 -10.87 5.74
CA GLN A 101 16.82 -11.71 5.04
C GLN A 101 16.44 -11.86 3.56
N PRO A 102 17.44 -11.95 2.65
CA PRO A 102 17.19 -12.25 1.25
C PRO A 102 16.41 -13.56 1.07
N THR A 103 15.46 -13.57 0.14
CA THR A 103 14.62 -14.73 -0.17
C THR A 103 14.15 -14.68 -1.62
N ASP A 104 13.57 -15.78 -2.12
CA ASP A 104 12.73 -15.73 -3.31
C ASP A 104 11.58 -14.72 -3.12
N ILE A 105 11.33 -13.90 -4.14
CA ILE A 105 10.32 -12.83 -4.08
C ILE A 105 8.91 -13.38 -3.87
N GLY A 106 8.65 -14.64 -4.25
CA GLY A 106 7.37 -15.28 -4.01
C GLY A 106 7.06 -15.42 -2.52
N ASN A 107 8.05 -15.64 -1.66
CA ASN A 107 7.87 -15.65 -0.21
C ASN A 107 7.42 -14.27 0.31
N VAL A 108 8.01 -13.20 -0.23
CA VAL A 108 7.64 -11.82 0.09
C VAL A 108 6.18 -11.56 -0.30
N PHE A 109 5.78 -11.97 -1.51
CA PHE A 109 4.40 -11.84 -1.97
C PHE A 109 3.42 -12.67 -1.14
N THR A 110 3.74 -13.92 -0.80
CA THR A 110 2.87 -14.76 0.03
C THR A 110 2.61 -14.14 1.39
N PHE A 111 3.62 -13.57 2.04
CA PHE A 111 3.41 -12.83 3.29
C PHE A 111 2.65 -11.52 3.07
N PHE A 112 3.00 -10.77 2.02
CA PHE A 112 2.35 -9.51 1.66
C PHE A 112 0.85 -9.65 1.37
N TYR A 113 0.40 -10.74 0.73
CA TYR A 113 -1.02 -11.00 0.51
C TYR A 113 -1.81 -11.03 1.84
N GLY A 114 -1.20 -11.58 2.90
CA GLY A 114 -1.78 -11.57 4.24
C GLY A 114 -1.82 -10.17 4.85
N LEU A 115 -0.78 -9.36 4.61
CA LEU A 115 -0.73 -7.96 5.03
C LEU A 115 -1.80 -7.11 4.32
N GLU A 116 -2.06 -7.32 3.03
CA GLU A 116 -3.17 -6.64 2.32
C GLU A 116 -4.54 -6.95 2.95
N ARG A 117 -4.73 -8.17 3.48
CA ARG A 117 -5.94 -8.47 4.24
C ARG A 117 -6.00 -7.67 5.54
N TYR A 118 -4.90 -7.56 6.28
CA TYR A 118 -4.85 -6.79 7.52
C TYR A 118 -5.01 -5.27 7.33
N ILE A 119 -4.63 -4.71 6.17
CA ILE A 119 -4.93 -3.32 5.79
C ILE A 119 -6.43 -3.01 5.92
N MET A 120 -7.29 -3.99 5.69
CA MET A 120 -8.75 -3.84 5.77
C MET A 120 -9.33 -4.10 7.17
N THR A 121 -8.49 -4.32 8.17
CA THR A 121 -8.89 -4.63 9.55
C THR A 121 -8.41 -3.53 10.51
N GLU A 122 -8.67 -3.68 11.81
CA GLU A 122 -8.13 -2.78 12.84
C GLU A 122 -6.60 -2.87 13.01
N LYS A 123 -5.95 -3.95 12.52
CA LYS A 123 -4.49 -4.12 12.59
C LYS A 123 -3.72 -3.49 11.41
N TYR A 124 -4.33 -2.50 10.75
CA TYR A 124 -3.75 -1.91 9.54
C TYR A 124 -2.42 -1.20 9.82
N GLN A 125 -2.21 -0.64 11.02
CA GLN A 125 -0.97 0.04 11.36
C GLN A 125 0.22 -0.92 11.45
N GLU A 126 0.02 -2.08 12.06
CA GLU A 126 1.02 -3.14 12.14
C GLU A 126 1.31 -3.70 10.74
N ALA A 127 0.29 -3.85 9.90
CA ALA A 127 0.47 -4.25 8.51
C ALA A 127 1.31 -3.25 7.71
N VAL A 128 1.00 -1.95 7.81
CA VAL A 128 1.79 -0.87 7.17
C VAL A 128 3.25 -0.90 7.65
N SER A 129 3.48 -1.08 8.95
CA SER A 129 4.83 -1.20 9.50
C SER A 129 5.62 -2.33 8.83
N LYS A 130 4.99 -3.50 8.62
CA LYS A 130 5.63 -4.64 7.93
C LYS A 130 5.80 -4.41 6.44
N ILE A 131 4.85 -3.76 5.78
CA ILE A 131 4.98 -3.36 4.37
C ILE A 131 6.20 -2.47 4.18
N ASN A 132 6.35 -1.42 4.99
CA ASN A 132 7.49 -0.50 4.93
C ASN A 132 8.81 -1.23 5.20
N LEU A 133 8.81 -2.17 6.16
CA LEU A 133 9.99 -2.99 6.44
C LEU A 133 10.36 -3.87 5.24
N LEU A 134 9.37 -4.51 4.60
CA LEU A 134 9.62 -5.31 3.41
C LEU A 134 10.14 -4.45 2.25
N GLN A 135 9.54 -3.29 1.98
CA GLN A 135 10.00 -2.36 0.93
C GLN A 135 11.46 -1.92 1.13
N LYS A 136 11.90 -1.76 2.38
CA LYS A 136 13.28 -1.40 2.72
C LYS A 136 14.29 -2.51 2.40
N HIS A 137 13.90 -3.78 2.51
CA HIS A 137 14.80 -4.92 2.41
C HIS A 137 14.69 -5.71 1.11
N HIS A 138 13.58 -5.56 0.37
CA HIS A 138 13.28 -6.31 -0.85
C HIS A 138 13.05 -5.38 -2.03
N ASN A 139 14.14 -5.07 -2.75
CA ASN A 139 14.06 -4.21 -3.92
C ASN A 139 13.53 -4.98 -5.14
N ASN A 140 12.23 -4.91 -5.38
CA ASN A 140 11.58 -5.50 -6.55
C ASN A 140 10.46 -4.57 -7.05
N ALA A 141 10.54 -4.14 -8.32
CA ALA A 141 9.63 -3.14 -8.88
C ALA A 141 8.15 -3.53 -8.79
N SER A 142 7.80 -4.80 -9.05
CA SER A 142 6.42 -5.27 -8.94
C SER A 142 5.93 -5.25 -7.50
N PHE A 143 6.77 -5.73 -6.56
CA PHE A 143 6.43 -5.70 -5.14
C PHE A 143 6.26 -4.28 -4.62
N ILE A 144 7.16 -3.36 -4.97
CA ILE A 144 7.07 -1.95 -4.60
C ILE A 144 5.76 -1.34 -5.13
N HIS A 145 5.43 -1.60 -6.40
CA HIS A 145 4.19 -1.10 -6.98
C HIS A 145 2.94 -1.60 -6.23
N TYR A 146 2.78 -2.92 -6.03
CA TYR A 146 1.59 -3.46 -5.36
C TYR A 146 1.50 -3.05 -3.89
N SER A 147 2.63 -2.99 -3.19
CA SER A 147 2.66 -2.47 -1.82
C SER A 147 2.29 -0.98 -1.74
N ASN A 148 2.71 -0.17 -2.71
CA ASN A 148 2.29 1.21 -2.84
C ASN A 148 0.79 1.33 -3.15
N VAL A 149 0.24 0.48 -4.02
CA VAL A 149 -1.21 0.42 -4.29
C VAL A 149 -2.00 0.06 -3.02
N ALA A 150 -1.48 -0.83 -2.18
CA ALA A 150 -2.11 -1.18 -0.92
C ALA A 150 -2.14 0.00 0.07
N LEU A 151 -1.07 0.80 0.12
CA LEU A 151 -1.02 2.05 0.90
C LEU A 151 -1.97 3.12 0.36
N VAL A 152 -2.10 3.24 -0.96
CA VAL A 152 -3.09 4.12 -1.62
C VAL A 152 -4.50 3.70 -1.26
N TYR A 153 -4.81 2.41 -1.35
CA TYR A 153 -6.11 1.87 -0.95
C TYR A 153 -6.44 2.22 0.50
N LEU A 154 -5.47 2.04 1.42
CA LEU A 154 -5.64 2.42 2.83
C LEU A 154 -5.87 3.93 2.99
N ALA A 155 -5.07 4.77 2.34
CA ALA A 155 -5.18 6.23 2.39
C ALA A 155 -6.57 6.70 1.95
N LEU A 156 -7.08 6.15 0.85
CA LEU A 156 -8.38 6.53 0.30
C LEU A 156 -9.54 6.04 1.17
N THR A 157 -9.47 4.81 1.67
CA THR A 157 -10.52 4.24 2.53
C THR A 157 -10.58 4.88 3.91
N LYS A 158 -9.42 5.24 4.49
CA LYS A 158 -9.34 5.96 5.77
C LYS A 158 -9.44 7.48 5.63
N LYS A 159 -9.41 8.00 4.40
CA LYS A 159 -9.37 9.43 4.08
C LYS A 159 -8.20 10.15 4.77
N ASP A 160 -7.04 9.51 4.80
CA ASP A 160 -5.85 9.97 5.51
C ASP A 160 -4.63 9.93 4.58
N THR A 161 -4.08 11.11 4.29
CA THR A 161 -2.93 11.28 3.39
C THR A 161 -1.61 10.83 4.01
N THR A 162 -1.54 10.60 5.33
CA THR A 162 -0.30 10.19 6.01
C THR A 162 0.19 8.83 5.52
N PHE A 163 -0.71 7.92 5.14
CA PHE A 163 -0.34 6.60 4.59
C PHE A 163 0.37 6.71 3.24
N LEU A 164 0.08 7.75 2.44
CA LEU A 164 0.77 7.98 1.17
C LEU A 164 2.25 8.31 1.40
N LYS A 165 2.60 8.96 2.52
CA LYS A 165 4.00 9.26 2.87
C LYS A 165 4.83 8.01 3.17
N SER A 166 4.17 6.88 3.42
CA SER A 166 4.83 5.59 3.62
C SER A 166 5.18 4.88 2.31
N MET A 167 4.75 5.40 1.16
CA MET A 167 5.06 4.80 -0.14
C MET A 167 6.57 4.80 -0.39
N ALA A 168 7.10 3.68 -0.88
CA ALA A 168 8.48 3.59 -1.30
C ALA A 168 8.69 4.41 -2.57
N PRO A 169 9.82 5.12 -2.69
CA PRO A 169 10.09 5.99 -3.83
C PRO A 169 10.34 5.15 -5.09
N GLU A 170 9.44 5.24 -6.06
CA GLU A 170 9.61 4.71 -7.41
C GLU A 170 9.17 5.75 -8.44
N PRO A 171 9.94 6.02 -9.52
CA PRO A 171 9.60 7.05 -10.50
C PRO A 171 8.21 6.86 -11.15
N LYS A 172 7.78 5.60 -11.34
CA LYS A 172 6.46 5.27 -11.89
C LYS A 172 5.32 5.50 -10.90
N ASP A 173 5.60 5.46 -9.60
CA ASP A 173 4.60 5.64 -8.54
C ASP A 173 4.48 7.09 -8.07
N SER A 174 5.30 8.01 -8.60
CA SER A 174 5.19 9.45 -8.29
C SER A 174 3.84 10.01 -8.76
N THR A 175 3.40 9.67 -9.98
CA THR A 175 2.07 10.06 -10.47
C THR A 175 0.96 9.41 -9.64
N LEU A 176 1.11 8.13 -9.29
CA LEU A 176 0.15 7.42 -8.45
C LEU A 176 -0.01 8.11 -7.08
N PHE A 177 1.10 8.44 -6.41
CA PHE A 177 1.10 9.18 -5.15
C PHE A 177 0.34 10.50 -5.30
N ILE A 178 0.69 11.30 -6.32
CA ILE A 178 0.14 12.65 -6.48
C ILE A 178 -1.36 12.60 -6.79
N LEU A 179 -1.80 11.71 -7.69
CA LEU A 179 -3.22 11.56 -8.02
C LEU A 179 -4.03 11.06 -6.81
N SER A 180 -3.46 10.13 -6.04
CA SER A 180 -4.12 9.60 -4.83
C SER A 180 -4.26 10.67 -3.74
N LYS A 181 -3.22 11.49 -3.55
CA LYS A 181 -3.27 12.63 -2.63
C LYS A 181 -4.30 13.65 -3.09
N ALA A 182 -4.26 14.04 -4.37
CA ALA A 182 -5.21 14.99 -4.96
C ALA A 182 -6.65 14.47 -4.94
N ALA A 183 -6.86 13.15 -4.94
CA ALA A 183 -8.19 12.58 -4.77
C ALA A 183 -8.79 12.93 -3.39
N LEU A 184 -7.94 13.08 -2.36
CA LEU A 184 -8.31 13.41 -0.99
C LEU A 184 -8.35 14.93 -0.74
N ASP A 185 -7.32 15.67 -1.15
CA ASP A 185 -7.15 17.08 -0.77
C ASP A 185 -7.49 18.09 -1.87
N LYS A 186 -7.83 17.61 -3.09
CA LYS A 186 -8.33 18.41 -4.22
C LYS A 186 -7.40 19.57 -4.61
N ARG A 187 -6.09 19.35 -4.57
CA ARG A 187 -5.11 20.38 -4.96
C ARG A 187 -3.80 19.79 -5.45
N PHE A 188 -3.01 20.63 -6.10
CA PHE A 188 -1.59 20.36 -6.38
C PHE A 188 -0.68 21.44 -5.81
N THR A 189 0.45 21.01 -5.25
CA THR A 189 1.57 21.89 -4.87
C THR A 189 2.47 22.18 -6.07
N SER A 190 3.29 23.23 -5.99
CA SER A 190 4.30 23.56 -6.99
C SER A 190 5.22 22.36 -7.30
N GLU A 191 5.67 21.64 -6.28
CA GLU A 191 6.53 20.46 -6.42
C GLU A 191 5.87 19.34 -7.22
N GLU A 192 4.59 19.09 -6.96
CA GLU A 192 3.80 18.05 -7.62
C GLU A 192 3.53 18.39 -9.09
N ILE A 193 3.23 19.65 -9.38
CA ILE A 193 3.06 20.15 -10.74
C ILE A 193 4.36 20.02 -11.53
N ILE A 194 5.50 20.41 -10.93
CA ILE A 194 6.81 20.28 -11.56
C ILE A 194 7.15 18.81 -11.81
N THR A 195 6.87 17.94 -10.84
CA THR A 195 7.08 16.49 -10.93
C THR A 195 6.28 15.89 -12.09
N MET A 196 5.02 16.31 -12.26
CA MET A 196 4.13 15.85 -13.33
C MET A 196 4.18 16.72 -14.59
N SER A 197 5.16 17.61 -14.73
CA SER A 197 5.17 18.62 -15.82
C SER A 197 5.04 17.99 -17.22
N ARG A 198 5.70 16.85 -17.47
CA ARG A 198 5.55 16.09 -18.72
C ARG A 198 4.14 15.53 -18.93
N SER A 199 3.49 15.07 -17.87
CA SER A 199 2.11 14.60 -17.91
C SER A 199 1.13 15.72 -18.29
N PHE A 200 1.49 16.97 -17.96
CA PHE A 200 0.79 18.17 -18.43
C PHE A 200 1.32 18.71 -19.77
N LEU A 201 1.91 17.85 -20.60
CA LEU A 201 2.39 18.18 -21.95
C LEU A 201 3.51 19.24 -22.00
N TRP A 202 4.24 19.42 -20.90
CA TRP A 202 5.38 20.33 -20.85
C TRP A 202 6.70 19.62 -21.16
N ASP A 203 7.15 19.72 -22.40
CA ASP A 203 8.38 19.05 -22.86
C ASP A 203 9.67 19.80 -22.49
N ASN A 204 9.60 21.11 -22.23
CA ASN A 204 10.79 21.93 -21.97
C ASN A 204 11.29 21.79 -20.52
N GLN A 205 12.04 20.72 -20.30
CA GLN A 205 12.56 20.33 -18.98
C GLN A 205 13.88 21.01 -18.60
N ARG A 206 14.47 21.83 -19.48
CA ARG A 206 15.83 22.38 -19.28
C ARG A 206 15.94 23.22 -18.01
N TYR A 207 15.03 24.18 -17.82
CA TYR A 207 15.09 25.10 -16.70
C TYR A 207 14.69 24.44 -15.37
N ILE A 208 13.74 23.51 -15.40
CA ILE A 208 13.39 22.68 -14.24
C ILE A 208 14.63 21.93 -13.74
N LYS A 209 15.39 21.30 -14.66
CA LYS A 209 16.60 20.54 -14.31
C LYS A 209 17.76 21.40 -13.83
N GLN A 210 18.01 22.55 -14.46
CA GLN A 210 19.17 23.38 -14.18
C GLN A 210 18.94 24.38 -13.04
N PHE A 211 17.69 24.78 -12.81
CA PHE A 211 17.33 25.89 -11.93
C PHE A 211 16.07 25.57 -11.10
N TYR A 212 15.96 24.33 -10.59
CA TYR A 212 14.77 23.84 -9.89
C TYR A 212 14.24 24.81 -8.81
N SER A 213 15.10 25.26 -7.89
CA SER A 213 14.68 26.17 -6.81
C SER A 213 14.06 27.44 -7.37
N LYS A 214 14.77 28.13 -8.28
CA LYS A 214 14.26 29.36 -8.92
C LYS A 214 12.98 29.11 -9.70
N PHE A 215 12.89 27.99 -10.42
CA PHE A 215 11.69 27.62 -11.18
C PHE A 215 10.50 27.41 -10.24
N LYS A 216 10.69 26.72 -9.12
CA LYS A 216 9.68 26.53 -8.09
C LYS A 216 9.27 27.85 -7.44
N ASP A 217 10.22 28.69 -7.05
CA ASP A 217 9.95 30.00 -6.43
C ASP A 217 9.12 30.89 -7.37
N ASN A 218 9.51 30.99 -8.65
CA ASN A 218 8.76 31.73 -9.66
C ASN A 218 7.35 31.14 -9.88
N MET A 219 7.21 29.81 -9.83
CA MET A 219 5.88 29.18 -9.93
C MET A 219 5.00 29.62 -8.77
N GLU A 220 5.50 29.54 -7.53
CA GLU A 220 4.75 29.93 -6.34
C GLU A 220 4.36 31.41 -6.35
N GLU A 221 5.23 32.30 -6.85
CA GLU A 221 4.90 33.71 -7.05
C GLU A 221 3.74 33.89 -8.05
N ILE A 222 3.76 33.16 -9.18
CA ILE A 222 2.69 33.19 -10.19
C ILE A 222 1.39 32.61 -9.60
N MET A 223 1.47 31.54 -8.81
CA MET A 223 0.31 30.95 -8.15
C MET A 223 -0.33 31.94 -7.17
N VAL A 224 0.47 32.63 -6.35
CA VAL A 224 -0.04 33.67 -5.44
C VAL A 224 -0.69 34.81 -6.24
N TYR A 225 -0.08 35.23 -7.35
CA TYR A 225 -0.65 36.27 -8.21
C TYR A 225 -2.00 35.84 -8.84
N LYS A 226 -2.11 34.60 -9.33
CA LYS A 226 -3.31 34.11 -10.02
C LYS A 226 -4.43 33.67 -9.09
N TRP A 227 -4.07 33.04 -7.98
CA TRP A 227 -4.99 32.27 -7.14
C TRP A 227 -4.92 32.66 -5.66
N SER A 228 -4.09 33.65 -5.28
CA SER A 228 -3.90 34.08 -3.89
C SER A 228 -3.41 32.97 -2.95
N GLU A 229 -2.91 31.86 -3.50
CA GLU A 229 -2.41 30.69 -2.77
C GLU A 229 -1.12 30.17 -3.41
N ARG A 230 -0.28 29.48 -2.64
CA ARG A 230 0.92 28.76 -3.16
C ARG A 230 0.60 27.34 -3.65
N VAL A 231 -0.68 27.04 -3.81
CA VAL A 231 -1.18 25.74 -4.28
C VAL A 231 -2.24 25.98 -5.34
N TYR A 232 -2.41 25.01 -6.23
CA TYR A 232 -3.49 24.99 -7.19
C TYR A 232 -4.65 24.20 -6.58
N SER A 233 -5.61 24.93 -6.03
CA SER A 233 -6.86 24.36 -5.52
C SER A 233 -7.78 24.06 -6.70
N PHE A 234 -8.34 22.84 -6.75
CA PHE A 234 -9.13 22.41 -7.89
C PHE A 234 -10.42 23.23 -8.03
N PRO A 235 -10.77 23.68 -9.24
CA PRO A 235 -12.06 24.32 -9.50
C PRO A 235 -13.24 23.45 -9.08
N ASN A 236 -14.34 24.07 -8.67
CA ASN A 236 -15.56 23.36 -8.24
C ASN A 236 -16.18 22.51 -9.36
N ASN A 237 -16.00 22.91 -10.62
CA ASN A 237 -16.50 22.17 -11.78
C ASN A 237 -15.33 21.75 -12.67
N LEU A 238 -15.00 20.47 -12.61
CA LEU A 238 -13.93 19.85 -13.39
C LEU A 238 -14.45 19.10 -14.63
N GLY A 239 -15.77 19.11 -14.87
CA GLY A 239 -16.41 18.23 -15.84
C GLY A 239 -16.25 16.76 -15.48
N THR A 240 -16.27 15.90 -16.51
CA THR A 240 -16.04 14.46 -16.35
C THR A 240 -14.55 14.19 -16.21
N ILE A 241 -14.16 13.53 -15.12
CA ILE A 241 -12.77 13.13 -14.88
C ILE A 241 -12.68 11.62 -15.08
N PRO A 242 -11.85 11.14 -16.02
CA PRO A 242 -11.57 9.71 -16.16
C PRO A 242 -10.99 9.13 -14.86
N THR A 243 -11.14 7.82 -14.67
CA THR A 243 -10.56 7.13 -13.52
C THR A 243 -9.55 6.09 -13.97
N THR A 244 -8.46 5.96 -13.23
CA THR A 244 -7.55 4.83 -13.32
C THR A 244 -7.95 3.77 -12.30
N GLU A 245 -8.09 2.52 -12.75
CA GLU A 245 -8.32 1.39 -11.87
C GLU A 245 -6.98 0.85 -11.34
N LEU A 246 -6.91 0.64 -10.03
CA LEU A 246 -5.79 0.00 -9.35
C LEU A 246 -6.28 -1.26 -8.67
N SER A 247 -5.45 -2.30 -8.69
CA SER A 247 -5.80 -3.61 -8.16
C SER A 247 -4.86 -4.01 -7.02
N LEU A 248 -5.43 -4.42 -5.89
CA LEU A 248 -4.70 -5.12 -4.84
C LEU A 248 -4.16 -6.44 -5.37
N SER A 249 -3.07 -6.94 -4.81
CA SER A 249 -2.42 -8.14 -5.33
C SER A 249 -3.04 -9.45 -4.83
N ASN A 250 -3.68 -9.42 -3.65
CA ASN A 250 -4.39 -10.56 -3.09
C ASN A 250 -5.78 -10.72 -3.72
N ILE A 251 -5.89 -11.71 -4.62
CA ILE A 251 -7.11 -12.07 -5.36
C ILE A 251 -8.27 -12.59 -4.48
N SER A 252 -8.00 -12.92 -3.22
CA SER A 252 -9.03 -13.40 -2.29
C SER A 252 -9.71 -12.28 -1.50
N LEU A 253 -9.38 -11.02 -1.78
CA LEU A 253 -9.99 -9.85 -1.15
C LEU A 253 -11.32 -9.42 -1.78
N ASN A 254 -11.69 -9.99 -2.93
CA ASN A 254 -12.99 -9.78 -3.56
C ASN A 254 -13.73 -11.12 -3.75
N PRO A 255 -14.44 -11.59 -2.70
CA PRO A 255 -15.16 -12.86 -2.75
C PRO A 255 -16.51 -12.77 -3.48
N GLU A 256 -16.91 -11.61 -4.01
CA GLU A 256 -18.19 -11.48 -4.70
C GLU A 256 -18.24 -12.30 -6.00
N LYS A 257 -19.43 -12.84 -6.30
CA LYS A 257 -19.67 -13.47 -7.60
C LYS A 257 -19.52 -12.41 -8.68
N THR A 258 -18.54 -12.56 -9.56
CA THR A 258 -18.46 -11.76 -10.77
C THR A 258 -19.71 -11.99 -11.60
N LEU A 259 -20.54 -10.96 -11.72
CA LEU A 259 -21.72 -10.94 -12.58
C LEU A 259 -21.24 -10.56 -13.98
N PHE A 260 -21.21 -11.52 -14.88
CA PHE A 260 -20.90 -11.27 -16.27
C PHE A 260 -22.13 -10.69 -16.95
N LYS A 261 -21.97 -9.49 -17.51
CA LYS A 261 -22.99 -8.83 -18.33
C LYS A 261 -22.55 -8.87 -19.79
N ILE A 262 -23.41 -9.42 -20.65
CA ILE A 262 -23.30 -9.32 -22.10
C ILE A 262 -24.44 -8.39 -22.53
N ASN A 263 -24.13 -7.30 -23.24
CA ASN A 263 -25.10 -6.29 -23.69
C ASN A 263 -25.94 -5.64 -22.56
N GLY A 264 -25.38 -5.52 -21.35
CA GLY A 264 -26.05 -4.88 -20.21
C GLY A 264 -26.95 -5.81 -19.39
N GLU A 265 -27.23 -7.04 -19.86
CA GLU A 265 -27.98 -8.05 -19.13
C GLU A 265 -27.04 -9.04 -18.40
N ILE A 266 -27.35 -9.32 -17.13
CA ILE A 266 -26.62 -10.33 -16.35
C ILE A 266 -26.89 -11.70 -16.98
N THR A 267 -25.88 -12.25 -17.62
CA THR A 267 -25.99 -13.50 -18.38
C THR A 267 -25.46 -14.69 -17.58
N MET A 268 -24.57 -14.45 -16.60
CA MET A 268 -23.99 -15.50 -15.77
C MET A 268 -23.42 -14.95 -14.46
N SER A 269 -23.54 -15.72 -13.37
CA SER A 269 -22.81 -15.47 -12.13
C SER A 269 -21.80 -16.59 -11.89
N MET A 270 -20.51 -16.28 -11.91
CA MET A 270 -19.45 -17.21 -11.51
C MET A 270 -18.71 -16.64 -10.30
N LYS A 271 -18.29 -17.50 -9.38
CA LYS A 271 -17.30 -17.12 -8.37
C LYS A 271 -15.93 -17.15 -9.05
N VAL A 272 -15.40 -15.97 -9.36
CA VAL A 272 -14.04 -15.82 -9.87
C VAL A 272 -13.27 -14.98 -8.87
N ASN A 273 -12.12 -15.46 -8.41
CA ASN A 273 -11.25 -14.69 -7.54
C ASN A 273 -10.62 -13.56 -8.36
N LEU A 274 -11.17 -12.36 -8.23
CA LEU A 274 -10.60 -11.15 -8.82
C LEU A 274 -9.92 -10.34 -7.73
N PRO A 275 -8.84 -9.60 -8.05
CA PRO A 275 -8.29 -8.65 -7.11
C PRO A 275 -9.34 -7.61 -6.74
N LYS A 276 -9.26 -7.14 -5.49
CA LYS A 276 -10.05 -5.97 -5.08
C LYS A 276 -9.50 -4.73 -5.75
N THR A 277 -10.35 -3.95 -6.40
CA THR A 277 -9.94 -2.74 -7.12
C THR A 277 -10.37 -1.45 -6.42
N ILE A 278 -9.67 -0.36 -6.73
CA ILE A 278 -10.04 1.00 -6.36
C ILE A 278 -9.86 1.93 -7.55
N LEU A 279 -10.80 2.86 -7.72
CA LEU A 279 -10.76 3.86 -8.77
C LEU A 279 -10.15 5.15 -8.22
N ILE A 280 -9.11 5.65 -8.89
CA ILE A 280 -8.55 6.97 -8.61
C ILE A 280 -8.87 7.92 -9.76
N PRO A 281 -9.33 9.15 -9.50
CA PRO A 281 -9.53 10.12 -10.58
C PRO A 281 -8.18 10.50 -11.22
N ASN A 282 -8.14 10.45 -12.54
CA ASN A 282 -6.99 10.86 -13.33
C ASN A 282 -7.09 12.36 -13.67
N PHE A 283 -6.74 13.21 -12.71
CA PHE A 283 -6.80 14.66 -12.85
C PHE A 283 -5.93 15.22 -13.99
N ILE A 284 -4.93 14.47 -14.44
CA ILE A 284 -4.08 14.84 -15.58
C ILE A 284 -4.90 14.87 -16.89
N GLU A 285 -5.94 14.03 -16.98
CA GLU A 285 -6.81 13.96 -18.15
C GLU A 285 -7.96 14.96 -18.13
N SER A 286 -8.12 15.74 -17.05
CA SER A 286 -9.07 16.85 -17.03
C SER A 286 -8.59 17.98 -17.94
N ASP A 287 -9.40 18.39 -18.90
CA ASP A 287 -9.07 19.50 -19.82
C ASP A 287 -8.82 20.81 -19.08
N ILE A 288 -9.59 21.08 -18.03
CA ILE A 288 -9.47 22.29 -17.22
C ILE A 288 -8.12 22.30 -16.50
N ILE A 289 -7.83 21.25 -15.73
CA ILE A 289 -6.57 21.14 -14.98
C ILE A 289 -5.38 21.14 -15.94
N ARG A 290 -5.43 20.35 -17.00
CA ARG A 290 -4.33 20.26 -17.97
C ARG A 290 -4.04 21.61 -18.63
N THR A 291 -5.07 22.39 -18.96
CA THR A 291 -4.92 23.74 -19.53
C THR A 291 -4.28 24.69 -18.51
N ASP A 292 -4.78 24.70 -17.27
CA ASP A 292 -4.24 25.53 -16.20
C ASP A 292 -2.77 25.20 -15.91
N MET A 293 -2.43 23.90 -15.82
CA MET A 293 -1.08 23.45 -15.54
C MET A 293 -0.11 23.77 -16.67
N TYR A 294 -0.52 23.57 -17.93
CA TYR A 294 0.30 23.95 -19.08
C TYR A 294 0.56 25.47 -19.13
N SER A 295 -0.47 26.29 -18.89
CA SER A 295 -0.34 27.75 -18.81
C SER A 295 0.60 28.17 -17.68
N LEU A 296 0.45 27.60 -16.49
CA LEU A 296 1.31 27.88 -15.34
C LEU A 296 2.77 27.51 -15.62
N LEU A 297 3.03 26.33 -16.19
CA LEU A 297 4.38 25.87 -16.55
C LEU A 297 5.03 26.79 -17.58
N LYS A 298 4.27 27.23 -18.58
CA LYS A 298 4.72 28.18 -19.61
C LYS A 298 5.10 29.53 -19.02
N GLU A 299 4.26 30.10 -18.17
CA GLU A 299 4.53 31.40 -17.53
C GLU A 299 5.73 31.31 -16.58
N THR A 300 5.81 30.23 -15.80
CA THR A 300 6.95 29.96 -14.91
C THR A 300 8.26 29.88 -15.70
N HIS A 301 8.23 29.23 -16.87
CA HIS A 301 9.38 29.15 -17.75
C HIS A 301 9.86 30.52 -18.22
N GLU A 302 8.97 31.37 -18.73
CA GLU A 302 9.35 32.70 -19.20
C GLU A 302 9.79 33.61 -18.04
N ALA A 303 9.16 33.51 -16.87
CA ALA A 303 9.58 34.23 -15.66
C ALA A 303 11.01 33.83 -15.25
N THR A 304 11.30 32.53 -15.19
CA THR A 304 12.63 32.00 -14.83
C THR A 304 13.69 32.44 -15.84
N LYS A 305 13.38 32.38 -17.13
CA LYS A 305 14.27 32.83 -18.20
C LYS A 305 14.56 34.34 -18.10
N LYS A 306 13.54 35.15 -17.81
CA LYS A 306 13.68 36.60 -17.61
C LYS A 306 14.54 36.92 -16.39
N GLN A 307 14.28 36.27 -15.26
CA GLN A 307 15.06 36.45 -14.03
C GLN A 307 16.53 36.13 -14.26
N LEU A 308 16.84 35.00 -14.90
CA LEU A 308 18.21 34.60 -15.21
C LEU A 308 18.90 35.56 -16.21
N ALA A 309 18.16 36.15 -17.14
CA ALA A 309 18.70 37.14 -18.05
C ALA A 309 19.09 38.43 -17.31
N GLU A 310 18.26 38.88 -16.38
CA GLU A 310 18.53 40.07 -15.56
C GLU A 310 19.72 39.83 -14.62
N GLU A 311 19.79 38.69 -13.95
CA GLU A 311 20.93 38.31 -13.10
C GLU A 311 22.26 38.33 -13.88
N ARG A 312 22.26 37.84 -15.12
CA ARG A 312 23.43 37.89 -16.00
C ARG A 312 23.82 39.31 -16.37
N LYS A 313 22.85 40.19 -16.60
CA LYS A 313 23.07 41.61 -16.90
C LYS A 313 23.69 42.33 -15.69
N GLN A 314 23.13 42.13 -14.50
CA GLN A 314 23.63 42.73 -13.26
C GLN A 314 25.03 42.23 -12.91
N LYS A 315 25.31 40.94 -13.13
CA LYS A 315 26.66 40.39 -12.95
C LYS A 315 27.69 41.00 -13.90
N ARG A 316 27.30 41.33 -15.14
CA ARG A 316 28.19 42.01 -16.09
C ARG A 316 28.46 43.47 -15.68
N LEU A 317 27.43 44.18 -15.21
CA LEU A 317 27.57 45.57 -14.78
C LEU A 317 28.49 45.70 -13.55
N SER A 318 28.30 44.85 -12.55
CA SER A 318 29.16 44.81 -11.35
C SER A 318 30.61 44.40 -11.62
N GLN A 319 30.90 43.73 -12.74
CA GLN A 319 32.26 43.41 -13.18
C GLN A 319 32.94 44.55 -13.94
N ILE A 320 32.19 45.56 -14.40
CA ILE A 320 32.71 46.75 -15.08
C ILE A 320 33.02 47.87 -14.06
N GLU A 321 32.33 47.86 -12.91
CA GLU A 321 32.49 48.85 -11.84
C GLU A 321 33.59 48.52 -10.81
N ASN A 322 34.20 47.33 -10.89
CA ASN A 322 35.36 46.90 -10.08
C ASN A 322 36.60 46.73 -10.95
#